data_AF-A0A7S1Y8F5-F1
#
_entry.id   AF-A0A7S1Y8F5-F1
#
_cell.length_a   1.000
_cell.length_b   1.000
_cell.length_c   1.000
_cell.angle_alpha   90.00
_cell.angle_beta   90.00
_cell.angle_gamma   90.00
#
_symmetry.space_group_name_H-M   'P 1'
#
loop_
_entity.id
_entity.type
_entity.pdbx_description
1 polymer ?
#
loop_
_entity_poly.entity_id
_entity_poly.type
_entity_poly.pdbx_seq_one_letter_code
_entity_poly.pdbx_strand_id
1 'polypeptide(L)'
;ALLEACPALASTPNKQGQLPIHMAAQFRASADVLRALMRAFPRGAILPSPPRDLACVLHILADRGNTFDAFRAMLEFPEGVKSLRLSETPTGLFHSTPLTVLNTQKRMHAFHSALTMLRDMRRTQSLLKKACQEAGYYDEEGMQRIESEIETAKQDDFWQKAEIMIYCEYTGEIMTEHTDVASRIVHAAAGIESCPSSILEMALLLCQE
;
A
#
# COMPACT_ATOMS: atom_id res chain seq x y z
N ALA A 1 -6.27 -4.89 27.57
CA ALA A 1 -7.10 -5.60 28.56
C ALA A 1 -7.31 -7.09 28.24
N LEU A 2 -8.11 -7.49 27.23
CA LEU A 2 -8.43 -8.93 27.01
C LEU A 2 -7.26 -9.74 26.41
N LEU A 3 -6.59 -9.21 25.38
CA LEU A 3 -5.43 -9.87 24.76
C LEU A 3 -4.18 -9.83 25.65
N GLU A 4 -4.11 -8.87 26.57
CA GLU A 4 -3.06 -8.83 27.59
C GLU A 4 -3.26 -9.92 28.66
N ALA A 5 -4.53 -10.23 28.98
CA ALA A 5 -4.86 -11.28 29.93
C ALA A 5 -4.75 -12.69 29.34
N CYS A 6 -5.03 -12.86 28.04
CA CYS A 6 -4.89 -14.16 27.36
C CYS A 6 -4.52 -13.98 25.87
N PRO A 7 -3.21 -13.95 25.54
CA PRO A 7 -2.73 -13.83 24.16
C PRO A 7 -3.18 -14.98 23.25
N ALA A 8 -3.39 -16.18 23.81
CA ALA A 8 -3.82 -17.38 23.07
C ALA A 8 -5.21 -17.22 22.41
N LEU A 9 -6.03 -16.26 22.85
CA LEU A 9 -7.29 -15.95 22.18
C LEU A 9 -7.06 -15.43 20.76
N ALA A 10 -5.95 -14.74 20.49
CA ALA A 10 -5.62 -14.24 19.15
C ALA A 10 -5.32 -15.38 18.14
N SER A 11 -4.97 -16.58 18.62
CA SER A 11 -4.75 -17.75 17.78
C SER A 11 -5.94 -18.71 17.72
N THR A 12 -7.07 -18.38 18.37
CA THR A 12 -8.25 -19.25 18.42
C THR A 12 -9.18 -18.94 17.26
N PRO A 13 -9.34 -19.84 16.27
CA PRO A 13 -10.21 -19.59 15.13
C PRO A 13 -11.68 -19.69 15.50
N ASN A 14 -12.54 -19.01 14.72
CA ASN A 14 -13.99 -19.17 14.80
C ASN A 14 -14.45 -20.52 14.20
N LYS A 15 -15.77 -20.76 14.19
CA LYS A 15 -16.36 -21.99 13.62
C LYS A 15 -16.05 -22.21 12.13
N GLN A 16 -15.69 -21.15 11.42
CA GLN A 16 -15.31 -21.17 10.01
C GLN A 16 -13.80 -21.33 9.80
N GLY A 17 -13.01 -21.46 10.88
CA GLY A 17 -11.56 -21.56 10.82
C GLY A 17 -10.83 -20.21 10.70
N GLN A 18 -11.55 -19.08 10.78
CA GLN A 18 -10.96 -17.75 10.64
C GLN A 18 -10.40 -17.28 11.98
N LEU A 19 -9.12 -16.90 11.98
CA LEU A 19 -8.50 -16.21 13.11
C LEU A 19 -9.14 -14.83 13.37
N PRO A 20 -9.08 -14.32 14.61
CA PRO A 20 -9.58 -13.00 14.96
C PRO A 20 -9.04 -11.87 14.07
N ILE A 21 -7.80 -11.99 13.58
CA ILE A 21 -7.19 -11.00 12.68
C ILE A 21 -7.84 -10.97 11.29
N HIS A 22 -8.30 -12.11 10.76
CA HIS A 22 -9.06 -12.16 9.52
C HIS A 22 -10.42 -11.47 9.68
N MET A 23 -11.09 -11.72 10.80
CA MET A 23 -12.36 -11.07 11.13
C MET A 23 -12.16 -9.56 11.30
N ALA A 24 -11.12 -9.14 12.01
CA ALA A 24 -10.79 -7.72 12.17
C ALA A 24 -10.57 -7.02 10.83
N ALA A 25 -9.82 -7.63 9.90
CA ALA A 25 -9.66 -7.10 8.55
C ALA A 25 -10.96 -7.10 7.74
N GLN A 26 -11.74 -8.18 7.84
CA GLN A 26 -13.00 -8.33 7.11
C GLN A 26 -14.06 -7.29 7.52
N PHE A 27 -14.15 -6.99 8.81
CA PHE A 27 -15.08 -6.02 9.39
C PHE A 27 -14.50 -4.61 9.55
N ARG A 28 -13.32 -4.36 8.98
CA ARG A 28 -12.64 -3.05 9.00
C ARG A 28 -12.45 -2.49 10.41
N ALA A 29 -11.97 -3.35 11.32
CA ALA A 29 -11.61 -2.95 12.66
C ALA A 29 -10.51 -1.88 12.64
N SER A 30 -10.38 -1.13 13.73
CA SER A 30 -9.37 -0.07 13.83
C SER A 30 -7.95 -0.63 13.75
N ALA A 31 -7.02 0.22 13.32
CA ALA A 31 -5.59 -0.10 13.28
C ALA A 31 -5.06 -0.56 14.64
N ASP A 32 -5.59 -0.03 15.75
CA ASP A 32 -5.21 -0.45 17.10
C ASP A 32 -5.62 -1.89 17.42
N VAL A 33 -6.79 -2.33 16.94
CA VAL A 33 -7.23 -3.72 17.08
C VAL A 33 -6.32 -4.64 16.28
N LEU A 34 -5.99 -4.28 15.05
CA LEU A 34 -5.05 -5.04 14.21
C LEU A 34 -3.67 -5.12 14.86
N ARG A 35 -3.15 -4.00 15.38
CA ARG A 35 -1.86 -3.95 16.09
C ARG A 35 -1.87 -4.78 17.36
N ALA A 36 -2.95 -4.76 18.13
CA ALA A 36 -3.09 -5.59 19.33
C ALA A 36 -3.11 -7.08 18.99
N LEU A 37 -3.79 -7.47 17.91
CA LEU A 37 -3.83 -8.85 17.42
C LEU A 37 -2.47 -9.30 16.88
N MET A 38 -1.78 -8.44 16.12
CA MET A 38 -0.42 -8.71 15.64
C MET A 38 0.58 -8.86 16.78
N ARG A 39 0.49 -8.05 17.84
CA ARG A 39 1.33 -8.21 19.04
C ARG A 39 1.07 -9.53 19.76
N ALA A 40 -0.19 -9.96 19.85
CA ALA A 40 -0.56 -11.19 20.53
C ALA A 40 -0.21 -12.45 19.71
N PHE A 41 -0.38 -12.41 18.39
CA PHE A 41 -0.12 -13.55 17.50
C PHE A 41 0.32 -13.10 16.09
N PRO A 42 1.61 -12.73 15.91
CA PRO A 42 2.11 -12.20 14.63
C PRO A 42 1.99 -13.20 13.46
N ARG A 43 2.16 -14.49 13.76
CA ARG A 43 2.02 -15.57 12.78
C ARG A 43 0.61 -15.64 12.17
N GLY A 44 -0.39 -15.00 12.78
CA GLY A 44 -1.73 -14.90 12.20
C GLY A 44 -1.77 -14.18 10.86
N ALA A 45 -0.84 -13.25 10.57
CA ALA A 45 -0.80 -12.51 9.31
C ALA A 45 -0.46 -13.36 8.08
N ILE A 46 0.34 -14.41 8.27
CA ILE A 46 0.79 -15.33 7.21
C ILE A 46 -0.12 -16.55 7.07
N LEU A 47 -1.03 -16.77 8.03
CA LEU A 47 -1.95 -17.88 7.97
C LEU A 47 -3.12 -17.52 7.05
N PRO A 48 -3.57 -18.44 6.20
CA PRO A 48 -4.67 -18.19 5.31
C PRO A 48 -6.02 -18.18 6.05
N SER A 49 -6.98 -17.40 5.56
CA SER A 49 -8.38 -17.46 6.00
C SER A 49 -9.19 -18.51 5.22
N PRO A 50 -9.71 -19.59 5.84
CA PRO A 50 -10.77 -20.41 5.25
C PRO A 50 -12.16 -19.72 5.36
N PRO A 51 -13.22 -20.13 4.61
CA PRO A 51 -13.26 -21.13 3.52
C PRO A 51 -13.18 -20.52 2.10
N ARG A 52 -13.27 -19.19 1.99
CA ARG A 52 -13.10 -18.46 0.72
C ARG A 52 -11.61 -18.31 0.50
N ASP A 53 -11.07 -19.01 -0.49
CA ASP A 53 -9.70 -18.92 -1.03
C ASP A 53 -8.69 -18.22 -0.13
N LEU A 54 -7.74 -19.01 0.41
CA LEU A 54 -6.58 -18.70 1.26
C LEU A 54 -6.04 -17.24 1.23
N ALA A 55 -6.88 -16.28 1.59
CA ALA A 55 -6.56 -14.87 1.57
C ALA A 55 -5.81 -14.58 2.86
N CYS A 56 -4.57 -14.11 2.73
CA CYS A 56 -3.84 -13.56 3.86
C CYS A 56 -4.53 -12.27 4.31
N VAL A 57 -4.20 -11.79 5.51
CA VAL A 57 -4.83 -10.59 6.08
C VAL A 57 -4.75 -9.39 5.13
N LEU A 58 -3.61 -9.19 4.45
CA LEU A 58 -3.43 -8.09 3.50
C LEU A 58 -4.34 -8.17 2.27
N HIS A 59 -4.64 -9.38 1.76
CA HIS A 59 -5.63 -9.55 0.68
C HIS A 59 -7.02 -9.10 1.13
N ILE A 60 -7.42 -9.48 2.36
CA ILE A 60 -8.71 -9.07 2.93
C ILE A 60 -8.74 -7.55 3.13
N LEU A 61 -7.64 -6.95 3.61
CA LEU A 61 -7.56 -5.51 3.79
C LEU A 61 -7.73 -4.75 2.46
N ALA A 62 -7.08 -5.23 1.40
CA ALA A 62 -7.19 -4.67 0.05
C ALA A 62 -8.60 -4.85 -0.54
N ASP A 63 -9.16 -6.05 -0.45
CA ASP A 63 -10.51 -6.37 -0.95
C ASP A 63 -11.61 -5.54 -0.27
N ARG A 64 -11.48 -5.32 1.05
CA ARG A 64 -12.50 -4.64 1.86
C ARG A 64 -12.33 -3.12 1.94
N GLY A 65 -11.35 -2.55 1.24
CA GLY A 65 -11.13 -1.10 1.23
C GLY A 65 -10.81 -0.55 2.62
N ASN A 66 -9.95 -1.23 3.38
CA ASN A 66 -9.46 -0.76 4.66
C ASN A 66 -8.60 0.51 4.51
N THR A 67 -8.41 1.28 5.58
CA THR A 67 -7.65 2.54 5.58
C THR A 67 -6.14 2.30 5.51
N PHE A 68 -5.37 3.30 5.09
CA PHE A 68 -3.90 3.25 5.12
C PHE A 68 -3.35 2.84 6.50
N ASP A 69 -3.92 3.35 7.59
CA ASP A 69 -3.53 2.99 8.95
C ASP A 69 -3.63 1.48 9.25
N ALA A 70 -4.61 0.79 8.66
CA ALA A 70 -4.74 -0.65 8.81
C ALA A 70 -3.60 -1.41 8.11
N PHE A 71 -3.20 -0.96 6.92
CA PHE A 71 -2.03 -1.50 6.22
C PHE A 71 -0.75 -1.23 6.98
N ARG A 72 -0.57 0.01 7.46
CA ARG A 72 0.56 0.39 8.30
C ARG A 72 0.66 -0.48 9.55
N ALA A 73 -0.45 -0.66 10.28
CA ALA A 73 -0.49 -1.51 11.47
C ALA A 73 -0.08 -2.96 11.21
N MET A 74 -0.34 -3.49 10.01
CA MET A 74 0.11 -4.83 9.62
C MET A 74 1.58 -4.86 9.20
N LEU A 75 2.00 -3.87 8.40
CA LEU A 75 3.35 -3.79 7.82
C LEU A 75 4.40 -3.26 8.80
N GLU A 76 3.99 -2.77 9.98
CA GLU A 76 4.86 -2.54 11.14
C GLU A 76 5.52 -3.83 11.67
N PHE A 77 5.03 -5.01 11.27
CA PHE A 77 5.53 -6.31 11.74
C PHE A 77 6.18 -7.11 10.60
N PRO A 78 7.29 -7.84 10.86
CA PRO A 78 7.96 -8.65 9.85
C PRO A 78 7.05 -9.73 9.23
N GLU A 79 6.14 -10.31 10.02
CA GLU A 79 5.17 -11.29 9.54
C GLU A 79 4.16 -10.68 8.56
N GLY A 80 3.79 -9.41 8.76
CA GLY A 80 2.96 -8.67 7.82
C GLY A 80 3.68 -8.47 6.49
N VAL A 81 4.95 -8.06 6.51
CA VAL A 81 5.77 -7.92 5.29
C VAL A 81 5.92 -9.25 4.56
N LYS A 82 6.17 -10.35 5.29
CA LYS A 82 6.22 -11.71 4.69
C LYS A 82 4.91 -12.09 4.00
N SER A 83 3.77 -11.63 4.51
CA SER A 83 2.47 -11.95 3.93
C SER A 83 2.23 -11.32 2.55
N LEU A 84 2.97 -10.27 2.17
CA LEU A 84 2.90 -9.68 0.81
C LEU A 84 3.37 -10.65 -0.28
N ARG A 85 4.35 -11.50 0.04
CA ARG A 85 4.99 -12.43 -0.90
C ARG A 85 4.25 -13.75 -1.03
N LEU A 86 3.20 -13.95 -0.25
CA LEU A 86 2.34 -15.13 -0.34
C LEU A 86 1.42 -14.95 -1.57
N SER A 87 1.98 -15.17 -2.76
CA SER A 87 1.33 -15.01 -4.06
C SER A 87 0.52 -16.23 -4.50
N GLU A 88 0.64 -17.34 -3.77
CA GLU A 88 0.03 -18.61 -4.12
C GLU A 88 -1.23 -18.85 -3.30
N THR A 89 -2.40 -18.64 -3.91
CA THR A 89 -3.56 -19.43 -3.52
C THR A 89 -3.32 -20.85 -4.06
N PRO A 90 -3.41 -21.91 -3.23
CA PRO A 90 -3.25 -23.30 -3.68
C PRO A 90 -4.20 -23.73 -4.81
N THR A 91 -5.23 -22.93 -5.10
CA THR A 91 -6.18 -23.15 -6.19
C THR A 91 -5.63 -22.73 -7.55
N GLY A 92 -4.53 -21.97 -7.64
CA GLY A 92 -3.90 -21.57 -8.90
C GLY A 92 -4.79 -20.73 -9.83
N LEU A 93 -6.01 -20.38 -9.42
CA LEU A 93 -6.97 -19.71 -10.27
C LEU A 93 -6.68 -18.20 -10.41
N PHE A 94 -5.98 -17.60 -9.44
CA PHE A 94 -5.60 -16.20 -9.47
C PHE A 94 -4.27 -15.97 -8.73
N HIS A 95 -3.18 -15.72 -9.46
CA HIS A 95 -1.98 -15.07 -8.91
C HIS A 95 -2.31 -13.61 -8.59
N SER A 96 -3.02 -13.38 -7.50
CA SER A 96 -3.39 -12.03 -7.06
C SER A 96 -2.56 -11.68 -5.84
N THR A 97 -1.54 -10.84 -6.00
CA THR A 97 -0.87 -10.23 -4.86
C THR A 97 -1.82 -9.25 -4.19
N PRO A 98 -1.61 -8.89 -2.91
CA PRO A 98 -2.39 -7.85 -2.26
C PRO A 98 -2.41 -6.54 -3.10
N LEU A 99 -1.32 -6.23 -3.81
CA LEU A 99 -1.21 -5.05 -4.68
C LEU A 99 -2.12 -5.14 -5.91
N THR A 100 -2.25 -6.31 -6.54
CA THR A 100 -3.19 -6.48 -7.65
C THR A 100 -4.65 -6.38 -7.18
N VAL A 101 -4.97 -6.93 -6.00
CA VAL A 101 -6.31 -6.78 -5.38
C VAL A 101 -6.62 -5.31 -5.08
N LEU A 102 -5.66 -4.56 -4.53
CA LEU A 102 -5.84 -3.13 -4.31
C LEU A 102 -6.13 -2.39 -5.63
N ASN A 103 -5.42 -2.75 -6.69
CA ASN A 103 -5.61 -2.16 -8.01
C ASN A 103 -6.97 -2.49 -8.65
N THR A 104 -7.55 -3.67 -8.39
CA THR A 104 -8.89 -4.01 -8.91
C THR A 104 -9.99 -3.26 -8.17
N GLN A 105 -9.79 -2.92 -6.90
CA GLN A 105 -10.74 -2.18 -6.08
C GLN A 105 -10.70 -0.66 -6.26
N LYS A 106 -9.80 -0.13 -7.10
CA LYS A 106 -9.67 1.32 -7.30
C LYS A 106 -10.92 1.90 -7.95
N ARG A 107 -11.29 3.11 -7.51
CA ARG A 107 -12.36 3.90 -8.14
C ARG A 107 -11.86 4.42 -9.48
N MET A 108 -12.12 3.68 -10.55
CA MET A 108 -11.55 3.94 -11.89
C MET A 108 -11.65 5.42 -12.30
N HIS A 109 -12.81 6.05 -12.18
CA HIS A 109 -12.97 7.46 -12.58
C HIS A 109 -12.07 8.41 -11.78
N ALA A 110 -12.07 8.29 -10.44
CA ALA A 110 -11.25 9.14 -9.58
C ALA A 110 -9.75 8.91 -9.84
N PHE A 111 -9.35 7.65 -10.03
CA PHE A 111 -7.98 7.28 -10.33
C PHE A 111 -7.49 7.85 -11.68
N HIS A 112 -8.29 7.74 -12.75
CA HIS A 112 -7.93 8.32 -14.04
C HIS A 112 -7.87 9.85 -13.99
N SER A 113 -8.78 10.48 -13.25
CA SER A 113 -8.75 11.92 -13.02
C SER A 113 -7.47 12.36 -12.32
N ALA A 114 -7.05 11.63 -11.28
CA ALA A 114 -5.79 11.88 -10.57
C ALA A 114 -4.57 11.73 -11.50
N LEU A 115 -4.51 10.68 -12.32
CA LEU A 115 -3.44 10.50 -13.31
C LEU A 115 -3.38 11.64 -14.31
N THR A 116 -4.51 12.11 -14.84
CA THR A 116 -4.54 13.24 -15.77
C THR A 116 -4.00 14.51 -15.12
N MET A 117 -4.44 14.83 -13.89
CA MET A 117 -3.92 15.99 -13.16
C MET A 117 -2.42 15.89 -12.94
N LEU A 118 -1.91 14.73 -12.51
CA LEU A 118 -0.48 14.53 -12.31
C LEU A 118 0.34 14.67 -13.60
N ARG A 119 -0.16 14.18 -14.73
CA ARG A 119 0.50 14.36 -16.04
C ARG A 119 0.58 15.84 -16.41
N ASP A 120 -0.49 16.59 -16.21
CA ASP A 120 -0.52 18.04 -16.48
C ASP A 120 0.44 18.81 -15.57
N MET A 121 0.52 18.44 -14.30
CA MET A 121 1.46 19.00 -13.33
C MET A 121 2.91 18.72 -13.74
N ARG A 122 3.26 17.48 -14.12
CA ARG A 122 4.62 17.13 -14.58
C ARG A 122 4.98 17.80 -15.89
N ARG A 123 4.03 17.97 -16.80
CA ARG A 123 4.22 18.74 -18.03
C ARG A 123 4.55 20.19 -17.70
N THR A 124 3.77 20.82 -16.82
CA THR A 124 3.99 22.20 -16.38
C THR A 124 5.36 22.33 -15.69
N GLN A 125 5.71 21.40 -14.80
CA GLN A 125 7.01 21.37 -14.14
C GLN A 125 8.16 21.31 -15.14
N SER A 126 8.06 20.45 -16.17
CA SER A 126 9.08 20.35 -17.22
C SER A 126 9.20 21.65 -18.03
N LEU A 127 8.08 22.31 -18.34
CA LEU A 127 8.09 23.60 -19.04
C LEU A 127 8.73 24.71 -18.22
N LEU A 128 8.45 24.78 -16.92
CA LEU A 128 9.08 25.74 -16.01
C LEU A 128 10.60 25.50 -15.91
N LYS A 129 11.04 24.24 -15.80
CA LYS A 129 12.47 23.89 -15.82
C LYS A 129 13.16 24.34 -17.11
N LYS A 130 12.52 24.13 -18.27
CA LYS A 130 13.05 24.56 -19.58
C LYS A 130 13.09 26.07 -19.72
N ALA A 131 12.01 26.76 -19.33
CA ALA A 131 11.96 28.22 -19.35
C ALA A 131 13.06 28.84 -18.47
N CYS A 132 13.35 28.24 -17.31
CA CYS A 132 14.48 28.64 -16.47
C CYS A 132 15.83 28.51 -17.19
N GLN A 133 16.04 27.44 -17.96
CA GLN A 133 17.27 27.21 -18.70
C GLN A 133 17.42 28.16 -19.90
N GLU A 134 16.32 28.48 -20.59
CA GLU A 134 16.33 29.27 -21.83
C GLU A 134 16.29 30.78 -21.57
N ALA A 135 15.48 31.24 -20.61
CA ALA A 135 15.22 32.66 -20.36
C ALA A 135 16.00 33.23 -19.16
N GLY A 136 16.68 32.38 -18.37
CA GLY A 136 17.37 32.79 -17.14
C GLY A 136 16.43 33.29 -16.03
N TYR A 137 15.12 33.07 -16.19
CA TYR A 137 14.07 33.43 -15.24
C TYR A 137 13.55 32.17 -14.54
N TYR A 138 13.70 32.10 -13.22
CA TYR A 138 13.19 31.01 -12.41
C TYR A 138 11.87 31.43 -11.75
N ASP A 139 10.76 30.80 -12.17
CA ASP A 139 9.46 30.96 -11.53
C ASP A 139 9.38 30.08 -10.27
N GLU A 140 9.90 30.62 -9.17
CA GLU A 140 9.94 29.93 -7.88
C GLU A 140 8.55 29.62 -7.34
N GLU A 141 7.62 30.58 -7.42
CA GLU A 141 6.24 30.40 -6.93
C GLU A 141 5.50 29.31 -7.72
N GLY A 142 5.63 29.32 -9.06
CA GLY A 142 5.07 28.29 -9.92
C GLY A 142 5.63 26.90 -9.61
N MET A 143 6.94 26.78 -9.39
CA MET A 143 7.57 25.51 -9.02
C MET A 143 7.10 25.01 -7.65
N GLN A 144 7.16 25.87 -6.63
CA GLN A 144 6.75 25.53 -5.26
C GLN A 144 5.29 25.10 -5.20
N ARG A 145 4.41 25.76 -5.98
CA ARG A 145 3.01 25.38 -6.09
C ARG A 145 2.84 23.96 -6.63
N ILE A 146 3.53 23.62 -7.71
CA ILE A 146 3.46 22.28 -8.30
C ILE A 146 3.99 21.24 -7.31
N GLU A 147 5.13 21.51 -6.66
CA GLU A 147 5.69 20.61 -5.65
C GLU A 147 4.73 20.38 -4.47
N SER A 148 4.08 21.43 -3.98
CA SER A 148 3.06 21.35 -2.93
C SER A 148 1.83 20.54 -3.37
N GLU A 149 1.38 20.70 -4.60
CA GLU A 149 0.26 19.93 -5.15
C GLU A 149 0.66 18.44 -5.33
N ILE A 150 1.89 18.14 -5.76
CA ILE A 150 2.41 16.76 -5.84
C ILE A 150 2.46 16.14 -4.45
N GLU A 151 2.94 16.87 -3.45
CA GLU A 151 3.02 16.39 -2.08
C GLU A 151 1.63 16.12 -1.50
N THR A 152 0.65 16.95 -1.84
CA THR A 152 -0.76 16.71 -1.50
C THR A 152 -1.28 15.43 -2.15
N ALA A 153 -0.92 15.16 -3.41
CA ALA A 153 -1.30 13.94 -4.11
C ALA A 153 -0.67 12.67 -3.51
N LYS A 154 0.52 12.77 -2.89
CA LYS A 154 1.13 11.66 -2.13
C LYS A 154 0.37 11.32 -0.84
N GLN A 155 -0.46 12.23 -0.33
CA GLN A 155 -1.30 11.96 0.85
C GLN A 155 -2.59 11.21 0.50
N ASP A 156 -2.81 10.85 -0.76
CA ASP A 156 -3.96 10.06 -1.17
C ASP A 156 -3.91 8.64 -0.56
N ASP A 157 -5.02 8.23 0.06
CA ASP A 157 -5.13 6.96 0.79
C ASP A 157 -4.93 5.73 -0.12
N PHE A 158 -5.22 5.80 -1.43
CA PHE A 158 -4.89 4.72 -2.36
C PHE A 158 -3.38 4.69 -2.63
N TRP A 159 -2.77 5.85 -2.89
CA TRP A 159 -1.33 5.92 -3.13
C TRP A 159 -0.52 5.45 -1.93
N GLN A 160 -0.83 5.93 -0.72
CA GLN A 160 -0.11 5.55 0.49
C GLN A 160 -0.13 4.04 0.74
N LYS A 161 -1.24 3.36 0.45
CA LYS A 161 -1.33 1.89 0.51
C LYS A 161 -0.45 1.23 -0.54
N ALA A 162 -0.51 1.71 -1.78
CA ALA A 162 0.30 1.16 -2.86
C ALA A 162 1.80 1.35 -2.55
N GLU A 163 2.20 2.55 -2.12
CA GLU A 163 3.56 2.93 -1.77
C GLU A 163 4.17 2.02 -0.70
N ILE A 164 3.50 1.87 0.46
CA ILE A 164 4.00 1.03 1.54
C ILE A 164 4.09 -0.44 1.12
N MET A 165 3.15 -0.92 0.31
CA MET A 165 3.15 -2.30 -0.18
C MET A 165 4.28 -2.55 -1.18
N ILE A 166 4.50 -1.63 -2.14
CA ILE A 166 5.59 -1.68 -3.10
C ILE A 166 6.94 -1.73 -2.37
N TYR A 167 7.13 -0.82 -1.41
CA TYR A 167 8.38 -0.76 -0.64
C TYR A 167 8.62 -2.06 0.11
N CYS A 168 7.64 -2.53 0.89
CA CYS A 168 7.77 -3.71 1.73
C CYS A 168 7.91 -5.00 0.91
N GLU A 169 7.22 -5.13 -0.21
CA GLU A 169 7.30 -6.31 -1.08
C GLU A 169 8.69 -6.45 -1.70
N TYR A 170 9.20 -5.35 -2.27
CA TYR A 170 10.51 -5.30 -2.93
C TYR A 170 11.67 -5.47 -1.93
N THR A 171 11.71 -4.67 -0.87
CA THR A 171 12.82 -4.68 0.09
C THR A 171 12.74 -5.86 1.05
N GLY A 172 11.52 -6.28 1.42
CA GLY A 172 11.29 -7.19 2.54
C GLY A 172 11.52 -6.55 3.91
N GLU A 173 11.70 -5.23 3.95
CA GLU A 173 11.92 -4.43 5.15
C GLU A 173 10.67 -3.65 5.52
N ILE A 174 10.59 -3.23 6.78
CA ILE A 174 9.52 -2.36 7.28
C ILE A 174 9.84 -0.92 6.85
N MET A 175 8.86 -0.24 6.25
CA MET A 175 8.99 1.17 5.89
C MET A 175 9.06 2.05 7.15
N THR A 176 10.06 2.91 7.26
CA THR A 176 10.23 3.88 8.36
C THR A 176 10.20 5.31 7.81
N GLU A 177 9.84 6.30 8.63
CA GLU A 177 9.63 7.70 8.21
C GLU A 177 10.88 8.41 7.64
N HIS A 178 12.07 7.81 7.76
CA HIS A 178 13.36 8.41 7.40
C HIS A 178 14.00 7.83 6.14
N THR A 179 13.33 6.98 5.38
CA THR A 179 13.89 6.46 4.13
C THR A 179 13.78 7.52 3.04
N ASP A 180 14.86 7.74 2.28
CA ASP A 180 14.80 8.49 1.02
C ASP A 180 14.03 7.62 0.00
N VAL A 181 12.71 7.75 0.02
CA VAL A 181 11.80 6.73 -0.53
C VAL A 181 11.56 6.91 -2.03
N ALA A 182 11.57 8.14 -2.56
CA ALA A 182 11.01 8.44 -3.88
C ALA A 182 11.69 7.66 -5.01
N SER A 183 13.02 7.77 -5.12
CA SER A 183 13.79 7.01 -6.12
C SER A 183 13.69 5.50 -5.89
N ARG A 184 13.65 5.05 -4.63
CA ARG A 184 13.54 3.62 -4.28
C ARG A 184 12.17 3.04 -4.65
N ILE A 185 11.08 3.81 -4.56
CA ILE A 185 9.71 3.35 -4.89
C ILE A 185 9.58 3.06 -6.38
N VAL A 186 10.10 3.92 -7.25
CA VAL A 186 10.03 3.69 -8.71
C VAL A 186 10.80 2.43 -9.09
N HIS A 187 12.02 2.27 -8.55
CA HIS A 187 12.80 1.05 -8.76
C HIS A 187 12.11 -0.19 -8.20
N ALA A 188 11.52 -0.08 -7.01
CA ALA A 188 10.76 -1.16 -6.39
C ALA A 188 9.53 -1.56 -7.21
N ALA A 189 8.74 -0.59 -7.67
CA ALA A 189 7.56 -0.82 -8.49
C ALA A 189 7.91 -1.51 -9.82
N ALA A 190 9.03 -1.11 -10.45
CA ALA A 190 9.53 -1.74 -11.66
C ALA A 190 10.12 -3.15 -11.42
N GLY A 191 10.63 -3.41 -10.21
CA GLY A 191 11.24 -4.69 -9.83
C GLY A 191 10.23 -5.76 -9.39
N ILE A 192 8.99 -5.38 -9.06
CA ILE A 192 7.92 -6.32 -8.71
C ILE A 192 7.26 -6.84 -9.99
N GLU A 193 7.43 -8.12 -10.29
CA GLU A 193 6.89 -8.76 -11.51
C GLU A 193 5.37 -8.64 -11.64
N SER A 194 4.66 -8.61 -10.50
CA SER A 194 3.19 -8.50 -10.45
C SER A 194 2.65 -7.07 -10.35
N CYS A 195 3.51 -6.04 -10.42
CA CYS A 195 3.08 -4.66 -10.21
C CYS A 195 2.18 -4.18 -11.36
N PRO A 196 0.94 -3.74 -11.10
CA PRO A 196 0.05 -3.24 -12.14
C PRO A 196 0.62 -2.00 -12.84
N SER A 197 0.54 -1.95 -14.17
CA SER A 197 1.09 -0.85 -14.98
C SER A 197 0.54 0.52 -14.58
N SER A 198 -0.72 0.59 -14.15
CA SER A 198 -1.33 1.83 -13.66
C SER A 198 -0.72 2.34 -12.35
N ILE A 199 -0.28 1.44 -11.46
CA ILE A 199 0.38 1.80 -10.21
C ILE A 199 1.82 2.24 -10.51
N LEU A 200 2.50 1.53 -11.42
CA LEU A 200 3.83 1.93 -11.90
C LEU A 200 3.80 3.33 -12.53
N GLU A 201 2.79 3.64 -13.34
CA GLU A 201 2.62 4.98 -13.91
C GLU A 201 2.41 6.04 -12.81
N MET A 202 1.55 5.76 -11.83
CA MET A 202 1.33 6.65 -10.70
C MET A 202 2.63 6.90 -9.92
N ALA A 203 3.43 5.84 -9.70
CA ALA A 203 4.73 5.94 -9.03
C ALA A 203 5.71 6.82 -9.79
N LEU A 204 5.79 6.66 -11.12
CA LEU A 204 6.61 7.53 -11.97
C LEU A 204 6.15 8.99 -11.84
N LEU A 205 4.85 9.25 -11.92
CA LEU A 205 4.34 10.62 -11.84
C LEU A 205 4.49 11.25 -10.45
N LEU A 206 4.49 10.50 -9.35
CA LEU A 206 4.60 11.06 -8.00
C LEU A 206 6.04 11.15 -7.49
N CYS A 207 6.90 10.21 -7.89
CA CYS A 207 8.25 10.08 -7.33
C CYS A 207 9.36 10.50 -8.30
N GLN A 208 9.04 10.87 -9.54
CA GLN A 208 10.03 11.46 -10.44
C GLN A 208 10.50 12.82 -9.91
N GLU A 209 11.82 13.07 -9.97
CA GLU A 209 12.42 14.37 -9.66
C GLU A 209 12.74 15.17 -10.93
#